data_AF-A0A066RSP1-F1
#
_entry.id   AF-A0A066RSP1-F1
#
_cell.length_a   1.000
_cell.length_b   1.000
_cell.length_c   1.000
_cell.angle_alpha   90.00
_cell.angle_beta   90.00
_cell.angle_gamma   90.00
#
_symmetry.space_group_name_H-M   'P 1'
#
loop_
_entity.id
_entity.type
_entity.pdbx_description
1 polymer ?
#
loop_
_entity_poly.entity_id
_entity_poly.type
_entity_poly.pdbx_seq_one_letter_code
_entity_poly.pdbx_strand_id
1 'polypeptide(L)'
;MQFVMHRLRMSKYFSVIIVGLFLVACSYEIELDVKIDSECNVDVAFLKGLPQIDYVLVAEPKGEGFAYNEPVWEINGNYKKVASIRYGQLPEGFDEAFKPLPLVPGKSYYFVVKGSGGGFGAVEFVNKCLTSVVT
;
A
#
# COMPACT_ATOMS: atom_id res chain seq x y z
N MET A 1 -22.76 -18.50 -55.84
CA MET A 1 -22.68 -17.88 -54.49
C MET A 1 -23.13 -18.90 -53.47
N GLN A 2 -22.21 -19.53 -52.74
CA GLN A 2 -22.55 -20.40 -51.61
C GLN A 2 -22.13 -19.70 -50.32
N PHE A 3 -23.11 -19.39 -49.47
CA PHE A 3 -22.87 -18.87 -48.13
C PHE A 3 -22.37 -20.02 -47.25
N VAL A 4 -21.08 -19.98 -46.90
CA VAL A 4 -20.50 -20.87 -45.88
C VAL A 4 -20.93 -20.34 -44.52
N MET A 5 -21.95 -20.97 -43.93
CA MET A 5 -22.40 -20.70 -42.58
C MET A 5 -21.48 -21.46 -41.61
N HIS A 6 -20.47 -20.79 -41.07
CA HIS A 6 -19.58 -21.37 -40.05
C HIS A 6 -20.36 -21.61 -38.76
N ARG A 7 -20.75 -22.88 -38.51
CA ARG A 7 -21.15 -23.33 -37.18
C ARG A 7 -19.94 -23.30 -36.26
N LEU A 8 -19.84 -22.26 -35.43
CA LEU A 8 -18.90 -22.19 -34.30
C LEU A 8 -19.27 -23.28 -33.28
N ARG A 9 -18.62 -24.44 -33.40
CA ARG A 9 -18.57 -25.44 -32.31
C ARG A 9 -17.68 -24.86 -31.21
N MET A 10 -18.29 -24.12 -30.27
CA MET A 10 -17.63 -23.70 -29.04
C MET A 10 -17.19 -24.95 -28.27
N SER A 11 -15.88 -25.17 -28.26
CA SER A 11 -15.22 -26.31 -27.65
C SER A 11 -15.31 -26.21 -26.12
N LYS A 12 -15.66 -27.30 -25.43
CA LYS A 12 -15.79 -27.40 -23.96
C LYS A 12 -14.55 -26.91 -23.18
N TYR A 13 -13.40 -26.81 -23.85
CA TYR A 13 -12.15 -26.30 -23.27
C TYR A 13 -12.11 -24.78 -23.08
N PHE A 14 -12.96 -24.01 -23.79
CA PHE A 14 -13.01 -22.56 -23.65
C PHE A 14 -13.55 -22.13 -22.28
N SER A 15 -14.46 -22.92 -21.70
CA SER A 15 -15.04 -22.68 -20.38
C SER A 15 -14.02 -22.87 -19.24
N VAL A 16 -13.07 -23.80 -19.39
CA VAL A 16 -12.04 -24.07 -18.36
C VAL A 16 -11.01 -22.94 -18.30
N ILE A 17 -10.66 -22.34 -19.44
CA ILE A 17 -9.77 -21.18 -19.50
C ILE A 17 -10.41 -19.95 -18.85
N ILE A 18 -11.72 -19.74 -19.06
CA ILE A 18 -12.46 -18.63 -18.45
C ILE A 18 -12.57 -18.82 -16.93
N VAL A 19 -12.85 -20.03 -16.44
CA VAL A 19 -12.92 -20.30 -14.99
C VAL A 19 -11.53 -20.22 -14.33
N GLY A 20 -10.47 -20.64 -15.02
CA GLY A 20 -9.08 -20.47 -14.56
C GLY A 20 -8.65 -18.99 -14.52
N LEU A 21 -9.13 -18.17 -15.46
CA LEU A 21 -8.93 -16.72 -15.44
C LEU A 21 -9.73 -16.02 -14.34
N PHE A 22 -10.80 -16.62 -13.79
CA PHE A 22 -11.60 -16.03 -12.71
C PHE A 22 -11.03 -16.24 -11.30
N LEU A 23 -9.90 -16.96 -11.14
CA LEU A 23 -9.10 -16.94 -9.91
C LEU A 23 -8.26 -15.65 -9.81
N VAL A 24 -8.84 -14.52 -10.24
CA VAL A 24 -8.26 -13.18 -10.15
C VAL A 24 -8.20 -12.81 -8.67
N ALA A 25 -6.98 -12.82 -8.15
CA ALA A 25 -6.51 -11.99 -7.04
C ALA A 25 -7.54 -11.67 -5.95
N CYS A 26 -7.75 -12.61 -5.02
CA CYS A 26 -8.21 -12.23 -3.68
C CYS A 26 -7.08 -11.44 -3.00
N SER A 27 -6.95 -10.15 -3.29
CA SER A 27 -6.21 -9.23 -2.44
C SER A 27 -6.96 -9.10 -1.12
N TYR A 28 -6.30 -9.35 0.00
CA TYR A 28 -6.85 -9.04 1.31
C TYR A 28 -6.53 -7.61 1.71
N GLU A 29 -7.39 -7.01 2.52
CA GLU A 29 -7.18 -5.69 3.08
C GLU A 29 -6.27 -5.77 4.32
N ILE A 30 -5.27 -4.88 4.38
CA ILE A 30 -4.43 -4.68 5.56
C ILE A 30 -4.98 -3.45 6.27
N GLU A 31 -5.63 -3.67 7.41
CA GLU A 31 -6.17 -2.59 8.22
C GLU A 31 -5.06 -1.88 9.02
N LEU A 32 -5.01 -0.56 8.89
CA LEU A 32 -3.99 0.31 9.47
C LEU A 32 -4.65 1.29 10.44
N ASP A 33 -3.97 1.59 11.54
CA ASP A 33 -4.33 2.67 12.46
C ASP A 33 -3.12 3.59 12.64
N VAL A 34 -3.34 4.90 12.49
CA VAL A 34 -2.29 5.91 12.58
C VAL A 34 -2.45 6.70 13.86
N LYS A 35 -1.38 6.76 14.65
CA LYS A 35 -1.29 7.57 15.86
C LYS A 35 -0.17 8.57 15.70
N ILE A 36 -0.49 9.83 15.99
CA ILE A 36 0.49 10.91 16.07
C ILE A 36 0.59 11.29 17.55
N ASP A 37 1.76 11.09 18.14
CA ASP A 37 1.98 11.39 19.55
C ASP A 37 2.29 12.89 19.78
N SER A 38 2.48 13.26 21.06
CA SER A 38 2.83 14.64 21.45
C SER A 38 4.23 15.07 21.02
N GLU A 39 5.09 14.14 20.63
CA GLU A 39 6.46 14.38 20.15
C GLU A 39 6.52 14.38 18.61
N CYS A 40 5.38 14.31 17.94
CA CYS A 40 5.27 14.29 16.49
C CYS A 40 5.79 13.03 15.80
N ASN A 41 5.88 11.93 16.55
CA ASN A 41 6.11 10.64 15.95
C ASN A 41 4.81 10.14 15.32
N VAL A 42 4.91 9.69 14.07
CA VAL A 42 3.81 9.03 13.36
C VAL A 42 4.01 7.53 13.46
N ASP A 43 3.20 6.88 14.28
CA ASP A 43 3.19 5.44 14.50
C ASP A 43 2.02 4.81 13.76
N VAL A 44 2.28 3.79 12.95
CA VAL A 44 1.25 3.05 12.20
C VAL A 44 1.23 1.61 12.67
N ALA A 45 0.08 1.18 13.20
CA ALA A 45 -0.14 -0.16 13.71
C ALA A 45 -0.99 -0.99 12.74
N PHE A 46 -0.70 -2.29 12.64
CA PHE A 46 -1.53 -3.25 11.90
C PHE A 46 -2.60 -3.82 12.82
N LEU A 47 -3.88 -3.60 12.50
CA LEU A 47 -4.98 -3.99 13.40
C LEU A 47 -5.21 -5.50 13.43
N LYS A 48 -4.91 -6.20 12.32
CA LYS A 48 -5.16 -7.64 12.17
C LYS A 48 -3.86 -8.40 11.93
N GLY A 49 -3.17 -8.72 13.03
CA GLY A 49 -2.01 -9.63 13.04
C GLY A 49 -0.70 -9.01 12.59
N LEU A 50 0.21 -9.85 12.10
CA LEU A 50 1.55 -9.49 11.65
C LEU A 50 1.68 -9.76 10.14
N PRO A 51 1.21 -8.83 9.28
CA PRO A 51 1.28 -9.03 7.84
C PRO A 51 2.75 -9.16 7.39
N GLN A 52 2.97 -9.95 6.34
CA GLN A 52 4.27 -10.00 5.67
C GLN A 52 4.36 -8.84 4.70
N ILE A 53 5.24 -7.89 4.97
CA ILE A 53 5.35 -6.63 4.24
C ILE A 53 6.31 -6.79 3.07
N ASP A 54 5.82 -6.50 1.87
CA ASP A 54 6.65 -6.35 0.66
C ASP A 54 7.35 -4.99 0.70
N TYR A 55 6.57 -3.90 0.77
CA TYR A 55 7.07 -2.55 0.95
C TYR A 55 6.06 -1.68 1.70
N VAL A 56 6.57 -0.57 2.24
CA VAL A 56 5.80 0.53 2.80
C VAL A 56 6.18 1.80 2.07
N LEU A 57 5.18 2.60 1.74
CA LEU A 57 5.30 3.87 1.04
C LEU A 57 4.54 4.94 1.83
N VAL A 58 5.15 6.10 1.99
CA VAL A 58 4.45 7.31 2.39
C VAL A 58 4.50 8.29 1.24
N ALA A 59 3.35 8.82 0.85
CA ALA A 59 3.23 9.70 -0.31
C ALA A 59 2.17 10.77 -0.08
N GLU A 60 2.26 11.84 -0.86
CA GLU A 60 1.26 12.91 -0.84
C GLU A 60 0.01 12.51 -1.65
N PRO A 61 -1.18 13.06 -1.31
CA PRO A 61 -2.37 12.91 -2.14
C PRO A 61 -2.15 13.43 -3.56
N LYS A 62 -2.65 12.71 -4.56
CA LYS A 62 -2.59 13.06 -5.99
C LYS A 62 -3.88 12.63 -6.68
N GLY A 63 -4.76 13.59 -6.96
CA GLY A 63 -6.10 13.31 -7.49
C GLY A 63 -6.94 12.52 -6.47
N GLU A 64 -7.50 11.39 -6.91
CA GLU A 64 -8.30 10.48 -6.05
C GLU A 64 -7.45 9.45 -5.27
N GLY A 65 -6.12 9.52 -5.39
CA GLY A 65 -5.20 8.59 -4.73
C GLY A 65 -3.95 9.30 -4.19
N PHE A 66 -2.79 8.68 -4.34
CA PHE A 66 -1.53 9.19 -3.83
C PHE A 66 -0.38 9.01 -4.84
N ALA A 67 0.68 9.80 -4.67
CA ALA A 67 1.78 9.89 -5.61
C ALA A 67 2.79 8.73 -5.46
N TYR A 68 2.48 7.55 -6.02
CA TYR A 68 3.37 6.36 -5.94
C TYR A 68 4.80 6.60 -6.45
N ASN A 69 4.98 7.47 -7.44
CA ASN A 69 6.28 7.72 -8.07
C ASN A 69 7.10 8.82 -7.37
N GLU A 70 6.52 9.49 -6.38
CA GLU A 70 7.12 10.60 -5.65
C GLU A 70 6.95 10.34 -4.13
N PRO A 71 7.59 9.28 -3.57
CA PRO A 71 7.53 9.02 -2.14
C PRO A 71 8.07 10.19 -1.32
N VAL A 72 7.48 10.40 -0.14
CA VAL A 72 8.17 11.14 0.94
C VAL A 72 8.96 10.20 1.85
N TRP A 73 8.69 8.89 1.80
CA TRP A 73 9.46 7.84 2.45
C TRP A 73 9.11 6.48 1.85
N GLU A 74 10.08 5.59 1.71
CA GLU A 74 9.84 4.23 1.22
C GLU A 74 10.82 3.24 1.84
N ILE A 75 10.29 2.14 2.35
CA ILE A 75 11.08 1.02 2.88
C ILE A 75 10.61 -0.30 2.25
N ASN A 76 11.56 -1.16 1.92
CA ASN A 76 11.32 -2.51 1.46
C ASN A 76 11.34 -3.46 2.65
N GLY A 77 10.25 -4.19 2.82
CA GLY A 77 10.10 -5.19 3.86
C GLY A 77 10.61 -6.56 3.48
N ASN A 78 10.84 -6.88 2.20
CA ASN A 78 11.31 -8.20 1.77
C ASN A 78 10.55 -9.37 2.45
N TYR A 79 9.23 -9.21 2.55
CA TYR A 79 8.28 -10.11 3.21
C TYR A 79 8.49 -10.33 4.72
N LYS A 80 9.16 -9.41 5.41
CA LYS A 80 9.29 -9.40 6.87
C LYS A 80 7.95 -9.11 7.55
N LYS A 81 7.77 -9.66 8.74
CA LYS A 81 6.59 -9.44 9.58
C LYS A 81 6.90 -8.37 10.62
N VAL A 82 5.98 -7.44 10.80
CA VAL A 82 6.11 -6.37 11.80
C VAL A 82 4.73 -5.97 12.33
N ALA A 83 4.67 -5.53 13.59
CA ALA A 83 3.43 -5.15 14.29
C ALA A 83 3.08 -3.67 14.11
N SER A 84 4.10 -2.83 13.95
CA SER A 84 3.96 -1.40 13.75
C SER A 84 5.18 -0.85 13.03
N ILE A 85 5.00 0.27 12.35
CA ILE A 85 6.06 1.01 11.69
C ILE A 85 5.98 2.45 12.16
N ARG A 86 7.11 2.99 12.59
CA ARG A 86 7.25 4.41 12.90
C ARG A 86 7.84 5.12 11.70
N TYR A 87 7.22 6.23 11.31
CA TYR A 87 7.69 7.06 10.21
C TYR A 87 9.15 7.46 10.39
N GLY A 88 9.97 7.23 9.36
CA GLY A 88 11.39 7.59 9.35
C GLY A 88 12.29 6.73 10.23
N GLN A 89 11.77 5.67 10.84
CA GLN A 89 12.58 4.65 11.52
C GLN A 89 12.61 3.39 10.68
N LEU A 90 13.81 2.93 10.34
CA LEU A 90 14.01 1.69 9.60
C LEU A 90 13.87 0.49 10.55
N PRO A 91 12.84 -0.37 10.40
CA PRO A 91 12.71 -1.57 11.23
C PRO A 91 13.79 -2.60 10.89
N GLU A 92 14.07 -3.51 11.82
CA GLU A 92 15.10 -4.53 11.62
C GLU A 92 14.78 -5.42 10.40
N GLY A 93 15.77 -5.58 9.51
CA GLY A 93 15.67 -6.42 8.33
C GLY A 93 14.86 -5.82 7.18
N PHE A 94 14.50 -4.54 7.27
CA PHE A 94 14.00 -3.74 6.16
C PHE A 94 15.15 -2.98 5.51
N ASP A 95 14.99 -2.64 4.24
CA ASP A 95 15.93 -1.80 3.49
C ASP A 95 15.27 -0.47 3.14
N GLU A 96 15.97 0.64 3.32
CA GLU A 96 15.46 1.96 2.98
C GLU A 96 15.63 2.23 1.47
N ALA A 97 14.51 2.34 0.75
CA ALA A 97 14.50 2.65 -0.68
C ALA A 97 14.54 4.16 -0.93
N PHE A 98 13.85 4.92 -0.09
CA PHE A 98 13.82 6.37 -0.14
C PHE A 98 13.84 6.95 1.28
N LYS A 99 14.80 7.84 1.57
CA LYS A 99 14.97 8.46 2.90
C LYS A 99 13.77 9.32 3.28
N PRO A 100 13.39 9.37 4.57
CA PRO A 100 12.24 10.13 5.02
C PRO A 100 12.48 11.63 4.83
N LEU A 101 11.53 12.31 4.20
CA LEU A 101 11.49 13.76 4.12
C LEU A 101 10.70 14.35 5.30
N PRO A 102 11.01 15.58 5.75
CA PRO A 102 10.21 16.22 6.79
C PRO A 102 8.74 16.33 6.38
N LEU A 103 7.83 15.86 7.25
CA LEU A 103 6.39 16.03 7.05
C LEU A 103 5.99 17.47 7.37
N VAL A 104 5.20 18.07 6.49
CA VAL A 104 4.76 19.46 6.61
C VAL A 104 3.53 19.54 7.51
N PRO A 105 3.53 20.39 8.55
CA PRO A 105 2.35 20.65 9.39
C PRO A 105 1.10 21.01 8.59
N GLY A 106 -0.04 20.44 8.96
CA GLY A 106 -1.34 20.66 8.31
C GLY A 106 -1.50 19.97 6.96
N LYS A 107 -0.47 19.28 6.43
CA LYS A 107 -0.54 18.57 5.15
C LYS A 107 -1.01 17.13 5.34
N SER A 108 -1.81 16.64 4.39
CA SER A 108 -2.23 15.24 4.30
C SER A 108 -1.17 14.37 3.64
N TYR A 109 -1.09 13.12 4.09
CA TYR A 109 -0.23 12.07 3.55
C TYR A 109 -0.97 10.74 3.58
N TYR A 110 -0.58 9.83 2.70
CA TYR A 110 -1.02 8.44 2.72
C TYR A 110 0.11 7.57 3.26
N PHE A 111 -0.20 6.74 4.25
CA PHE A 111 0.64 5.62 4.65
C PHE A 111 0.12 4.36 3.98
N VAL A 112 0.97 3.71 3.18
CA VAL A 112 0.58 2.67 2.25
C VAL A 112 1.45 1.45 2.49
N VAL A 113 0.82 0.29 2.52
CA VAL A 113 1.48 -0.97 2.79
C VAL A 113 1.07 -1.98 1.74
N LYS A 114 2.06 -2.62 1.12
CA LYS A 114 1.86 -3.79 0.28
C LYS A 114 2.32 -5.02 1.03
N GLY A 115 1.45 -6.01 1.15
CA GLY A 115 1.75 -7.30 1.74
C GLY A 115 1.94 -8.41 0.71
N SER A 116 2.49 -9.54 1.16
CA SER A 116 2.56 -10.77 0.36
C SER A 116 1.16 -11.23 -0.08
N GLY A 117 1.08 -11.96 -1.20
CA GLY A 117 -0.20 -12.50 -1.71
C GLY A 117 -1.17 -11.44 -2.22
N GLY A 118 -0.70 -10.21 -2.48
CA GLY A 118 -1.54 -9.14 -2.99
C GLY A 118 -2.21 -8.29 -1.91
N GLY A 119 -1.92 -8.51 -0.64
CA GLY A 119 -2.41 -7.69 0.48
C GLY A 119 -2.13 -6.21 0.26
N PHE A 120 -3.08 -5.35 0.61
CA PHE A 120 -2.93 -3.90 0.45
C PHE A 120 -3.65 -3.16 1.57
N GLY A 121 -3.00 -2.14 2.13
CA GLY A 121 -3.58 -1.22 3.09
C GLY A 121 -3.13 0.20 2.78
N ALA A 122 -4.04 1.16 2.89
CA ALA A 122 -3.73 2.57 2.77
C ALA A 122 -4.57 3.36 3.78
N VAL A 123 -3.95 4.32 4.44
CA VAL A 123 -4.64 5.21 5.39
C VAL A 123 -4.13 6.62 5.19
N GLU A 124 -5.08 7.55 5.03
CA GLU A 124 -4.76 8.97 5.00
C GLU A 124 -4.60 9.50 6.42
N PHE A 125 -3.59 10.33 6.64
CA PHE A 125 -3.39 11.06 7.88
C PHE A 125 -2.98 12.51 7.60
N VAL A 126 -3.38 13.42 8.48
CA VAL A 126 -2.94 14.81 8.46
C VAL A 126 -1.84 14.98 9.50
N ASN A 127 -0.70 15.53 9.11
CA ASN A 127 0.35 15.86 10.08
C ASN A 127 -0.07 17.06 10.93
N LYS A 128 -0.73 16.80 12.07
CA LYS A 128 -1.26 17.85 12.96
C LYS A 128 -0.22 18.50 13.87
N CYS A 129 1.05 18.15 13.71
CA CYS A 129 2.09 18.72 14.53
C CYS A 129 2.38 20.17 14.18
N LEU A 130 2.07 21.07 15.12
CA LEU A 130 2.46 22.46 15.01
C LEU A 130 3.97 22.54 15.23
N THR A 131 4.74 22.88 14.20
CA THR A 131 6.06 23.44 14.45
C THR A 131 5.83 24.77 15.15
N SER A 132 6.17 24.84 16.43
CA SER A 132 6.36 26.12 17.09
C SER A 132 7.50 26.81 16.35
N VAL A 133 7.15 27.66 15.38
CA VAL A 133 8.10 28.56 14.74
C VAL A 133 8.55 29.50 15.85
N VAL A 134 9.73 29.24 16.39
CA VAL A 134 10.46 30.22 17.19
C VAL A 134 10.81 31.33 16.21
N THR A 135 10.03 32.40 16.26
CA THR A 135 10.32 33.71 15.63
C THR A 135 11.68 34.25 16.03
#